data_AF-A0A383WDR3-F1
#
_entry.id   AF-A0A383WDR3-F1
#
_cell.length_a   1.000
_cell.length_b   1.000
_cell.length_c   1.000
_cell.angle_alpha   90.00
_cell.angle_beta   90.00
_cell.angle_gamma   90.00
#
_symmetry.space_group_name_H-M   'P 1'
#
loop_
_entity.id
_entity.type
_entity.pdbx_description
1 polymer ?
#
loop_
_entity_poly.entity_id
_entity_poly.type
_entity_poly.pdbx_seq_one_letter_code
_entity_poly.pdbx_strand_id
1 'polypeptide(L)'
;MSVPQQSPALPWGSGQQAAQDKQEPSVVADDVHAVSIDQLGLTIGDRIEVKWQVQPDEGDPIERWWGASITAAEPTASSGTPAYSIRYDTWPECDFNEEEQAEVALLNTHRLLDLRQQEVMAWRREGDGYEPADTDSEEEEEGEGIAADDEDEALAEGAEGRSFTVAELAAGISDADVSAEEARLAAAPQHVAAGYKEFMDNLKQYILAKASQAQGEGGGELLITAADVADFKAMMMTQAAAGRGRVHRAA
;
A
#
# COMPACT_ATOMS: atom_id res chain seq x y z
N MET A 1 59.59 -7.03 41.06
CA MET A 1 60.14 -6.66 39.74
C MET A 1 58.97 -6.52 38.79
N SER A 2 58.83 -5.33 38.23
CA SER A 2 57.59 -4.76 37.71
C SER A 2 57.18 -5.32 36.35
N VAL A 3 55.87 -5.49 36.18
CA VAL A 3 55.21 -5.91 34.93
C VAL A 3 55.03 -4.65 34.05
N PRO A 4 55.51 -4.62 32.80
CA PRO A 4 55.18 -3.55 31.88
C PRO A 4 53.79 -3.77 31.25
N GLN A 5 52.93 -2.80 31.49
CA GLN A 5 51.58 -2.64 30.98
C GLN A 5 51.64 -2.13 29.53
N GLN A 6 51.15 -2.91 28.57
CA GLN A 6 51.00 -2.49 27.17
C GLN A 6 49.53 -2.15 26.91
N SER A 7 49.26 -0.89 26.56
CA SER A 7 47.96 -0.42 26.07
C SER A 7 47.86 -0.66 24.56
N PRO A 8 46.79 -1.29 24.04
CA PRO A 8 46.52 -1.31 22.61
C PRO A 8 45.94 0.04 22.15
N ALA A 9 46.61 0.65 21.18
CA ALA A 9 46.14 1.84 20.48
C ALA A 9 45.00 1.48 19.50
N LEU A 10 43.89 2.20 19.57
CA LEU A 10 42.77 2.07 18.65
C LEU A 10 43.08 2.78 17.31
N PRO A 11 42.87 2.14 16.15
CA PRO A 11 43.19 2.69 14.84
C PRO A 11 41.96 3.37 14.21
N TRP A 12 41.54 4.52 14.70
CA TRP A 12 40.56 5.37 13.99
C TRP A 12 41.27 6.61 13.46
N GLY A 13 42.17 6.36 12.50
CA GLY A 13 42.81 7.38 11.68
C GLY A 13 41.91 7.73 10.50
N SER A 14 41.67 9.02 10.35
CA SER A 14 40.87 9.70 9.34
C SER A 14 41.24 9.34 7.89
N GLY A 15 40.22 9.09 7.07
CA GLY A 15 40.25 9.11 5.61
C GLY A 15 38.80 9.27 5.13
N GLN A 16 38.33 10.50 4.93
CA GLN A 16 38.36 11.25 3.67
C GLN A 16 37.42 10.64 2.62
N GLN A 17 36.32 11.36 2.41
CA GLN A 17 35.20 11.09 1.51
C GLN A 17 35.66 10.76 0.09
N ALA A 18 35.18 9.63 -0.42
CA ALA A 18 34.85 9.48 -1.83
C ALA A 18 33.33 9.26 -1.87
N ALA A 19 32.62 10.18 -2.53
CA ALA A 19 31.21 10.02 -2.86
C ALA A 19 31.08 8.78 -3.77
N GLN A 20 30.77 7.64 -3.16
CA GLN A 20 30.16 6.52 -3.86
C GLN A 20 28.69 6.85 -4.00
N ASP A 21 28.22 6.89 -5.25
CA ASP A 21 26.84 6.63 -5.61
C ASP A 21 26.28 5.56 -4.67
N LYS A 22 25.48 5.99 -3.69
CA LYS A 22 24.55 5.12 -2.97
C LYS A 22 23.47 4.79 -3.99
N GLN A 23 23.77 3.80 -4.83
CA GLN A 23 22.74 3.06 -5.53
C GLN A 23 21.87 2.46 -4.42
N GLU A 24 20.69 3.05 -4.20
CA GLU A 24 19.67 2.42 -3.38
C GLU A 24 19.55 0.98 -3.89
N PRO A 25 19.64 -0.03 -3.00
CA PRO A 25 19.42 -1.40 -3.42
C PRO A 25 18.02 -1.44 -3.99
N SER A 26 17.92 -1.45 -5.32
CA SER A 26 16.69 -1.76 -6.02
C SER A 26 16.28 -3.11 -5.46
N VAL A 27 15.28 -3.08 -4.58
CA VAL A 27 14.70 -4.26 -3.96
C VAL A 27 14.12 -5.00 -5.14
N VAL A 28 14.91 -5.92 -5.68
CA VAL A 28 14.49 -6.82 -6.75
C VAL A 28 13.22 -7.41 -6.19
N ALA A 29 12.09 -7.17 -6.87
CA ALA A 29 10.81 -7.70 -6.45
C ALA A 29 10.96 -9.22 -6.44
N ASP A 30 11.34 -9.76 -5.28
CA ASP A 30 11.48 -11.18 -5.05
C ASP A 30 10.12 -11.75 -5.46
N ASP A 31 10.13 -12.66 -6.43
CA ASP A 31 8.91 -13.19 -7.02
C ASP A 31 8.18 -13.97 -5.90
N VAL A 32 7.28 -13.28 -5.19
CA VAL A 32 6.71 -13.79 -3.94
C VAL A 32 5.68 -14.86 -4.29
N HIS A 33 6.17 -16.09 -4.45
CA HIS A 33 5.33 -17.24 -4.71
C HIS A 33 4.71 -17.76 -3.41
N ALA A 34 3.41 -18.07 -3.45
CA ALA A 34 2.78 -18.73 -2.33
C ALA A 34 3.30 -20.16 -2.16
N VAL A 35 3.40 -20.57 -0.91
CA VAL A 35 3.95 -21.83 -0.43
C VAL A 35 2.80 -22.65 0.18
N SER A 36 2.80 -23.96 -0.01
CA SER A 36 1.75 -24.80 0.57
C SER A 36 1.92 -24.98 2.09
N ILE A 37 0.83 -25.20 2.82
CA ILE A 37 0.86 -25.49 4.27
C ILE A 37 1.79 -26.66 4.62
N ASP A 38 1.85 -27.69 3.78
CA ASP A 38 2.70 -28.87 4.00
C ASP A 38 4.19 -28.52 3.95
N GLN A 39 4.60 -27.62 3.05
CA GLN A 39 5.98 -27.15 2.94
C GLN A 39 6.42 -26.35 4.16
N LEU A 40 5.47 -25.71 4.84
CA LEU A 40 5.68 -24.98 6.09
C LEU A 40 5.54 -25.88 7.32
N GLY A 41 5.27 -27.17 7.13
CA GLY A 41 5.03 -28.15 8.19
C GLY A 41 3.79 -27.84 9.03
N LEU A 42 2.78 -27.23 8.41
CA LEU A 42 1.48 -26.91 8.98
C LEU A 42 0.41 -27.86 8.44
N THR A 43 -0.69 -27.97 9.17
CA THR A 43 -1.87 -28.77 8.83
C THR A 43 -3.16 -27.99 9.10
N ILE A 44 -4.26 -28.40 8.47
CA ILE A 44 -5.58 -27.84 8.79
C ILE A 44 -5.91 -28.16 10.25
N GLY A 45 -6.30 -27.14 11.00
CA GLY A 45 -6.52 -27.17 12.44
C GLY A 45 -5.36 -26.61 13.26
N ASP A 46 -4.18 -26.43 12.67
CA ASP A 46 -3.05 -25.80 13.36
C ASP A 46 -3.34 -24.34 13.72
N ARG A 47 -2.63 -23.89 14.76
CA ARG A 47 -2.76 -22.56 15.35
C ARG A 47 -1.60 -21.68 14.92
N ILE A 48 -1.94 -20.48 14.48
CA ILE A 48 -0.99 -19.43 14.11
C ILE A 48 -1.36 -18.14 14.85
N GLU A 49 -0.43 -17.21 14.90
CA GLU A 49 -0.66 -15.84 15.32
C GLU A 49 -0.31 -14.93 14.14
N VAL A 50 -1.18 -13.97 13.84
CA VAL A 50 -0.97 -12.97 12.78
C VAL A 50 -0.78 -11.61 13.44
N LYS A 51 0.23 -10.85 13.02
CA LYS A 51 0.52 -9.52 13.57
C LYS A 51 -0.42 -8.51 12.91
N TRP A 52 -1.24 -7.86 13.71
CA TRP A 52 -2.16 -6.80 13.32
C TRP A 52 -1.70 -5.45 13.86
N GLN A 53 -1.91 -4.41 13.06
CA GLN A 53 -1.89 -3.02 13.51
C GLN A 53 -3.33 -2.57 13.69
N VAL A 54 -3.74 -2.40 14.95
CA VAL A 54 -5.09 -1.94 15.28
C VAL A 54 -5.03 -0.45 15.56
N GLN A 55 -5.77 0.33 14.77
CA GLN A 55 -5.94 1.76 15.01
C GLN A 55 -7.15 1.98 15.94
N PRO A 56 -6.96 2.34 17.22
CA PRO A 56 -8.07 2.68 18.10
C PRO A 56 -8.70 4.02 17.67
N ASP A 57 -9.96 4.24 18.06
CA ASP A 57 -10.67 5.52 17.84
C ASP A 57 -9.97 6.70 18.54
N GLU A 58 -9.32 6.44 19.68
CA GLU A 58 -8.54 7.40 20.44
C GLU A 58 -7.22 6.75 20.87
N GLY A 59 -6.09 7.31 20.42
CA GLY A 59 -4.74 6.87 20.78
C GLY A 59 -3.86 6.48 19.60
N ASP A 60 -2.65 6.02 19.92
CA ASP A 60 -1.67 5.55 18.95
C ASP A 60 -2.02 4.13 18.44
N PRO A 61 -1.62 3.76 17.21
CA PRO A 61 -1.77 2.40 16.70
C PRO A 61 -1.14 1.37 17.65
N ILE A 62 -1.82 0.25 17.84
CA ILE A 62 -1.34 -0.84 18.70
C ILE A 62 -1.02 -2.04 17.83
N GLU A 63 0.23 -2.48 17.89
CA GLU A 63 0.65 -3.74 17.30
C GLU A 63 0.32 -4.91 18.22
N ARG A 64 -0.32 -5.95 17.68
CA ARG A 64 -0.61 -7.16 18.45
C ARG A 64 -0.62 -8.41 17.59
N TRP A 65 -0.10 -9.49 18.17
CA TRP A 65 -0.27 -10.84 17.67
C TRP A 65 -1.66 -11.39 18.00
N TRP A 66 -2.45 -11.72 16.98
CA TRP A 66 -3.80 -12.26 17.13
C TRP A 66 -3.84 -13.73 16.70
N GLY A 67 -4.24 -14.60 17.63
CA GLY A 67 -4.42 -16.03 17.38
C GLY A 67 -5.49 -16.34 16.33
N ALA A 68 -5.18 -17.31 15.47
CA ALA A 68 -6.08 -17.83 14.46
C ALA A 68 -5.87 -19.34 14.26
N SER A 69 -6.92 -20.04 13.83
CA SER A 69 -6.88 -21.44 13.41
C SER A 69 -7.02 -21.56 11.89
N ILE A 70 -6.20 -22.39 11.26
CA ILE A 70 -6.35 -22.73 9.84
C ILE A 70 -7.54 -23.69 9.70
N THR A 71 -8.61 -23.29 9.00
CA THR A 71 -9.88 -24.05 8.98
C THR A 71 -10.10 -24.85 7.70
N ALA A 72 -9.65 -24.34 6.56
CA ALA A 72 -9.84 -24.99 5.27
C ALA A 72 -8.72 -24.66 4.29
N ALA A 73 -8.49 -25.59 3.35
CA ALA A 73 -7.78 -25.30 2.12
C ALA A 73 -8.83 -24.94 1.08
N GLU A 74 -8.79 -23.69 0.61
CA GLU A 74 -9.68 -23.25 -0.46
C GLU A 74 -9.15 -23.80 -1.79
N PRO A 75 -10.03 -24.24 -2.69
CA PRO A 75 -9.61 -24.60 -4.04
C PRO A 75 -8.88 -23.40 -4.63
N THR A 76 -7.64 -23.62 -5.08
CA THR A 76 -6.78 -22.60 -5.69
C THR A 76 -7.63 -21.66 -6.53
N ALA A 77 -7.64 -20.38 -6.17
CA ALA A 77 -8.28 -19.36 -6.97
C ALA A 77 -7.74 -19.43 -8.41
N SER A 78 -8.41 -18.79 -9.37
CA SER A 78 -8.06 -18.81 -10.80
C SER A 78 -6.59 -18.50 -11.12
N SER A 79 -5.82 -17.96 -10.17
CA SER A 79 -4.37 -17.72 -10.21
C SER A 79 -3.48 -18.96 -10.02
N GLY A 80 -4.02 -20.12 -9.62
CA GLY A 80 -3.23 -21.32 -9.29
C GLY A 80 -2.46 -21.21 -7.96
N THR A 81 -2.66 -20.13 -7.21
CA THR A 81 -2.05 -19.89 -5.90
C THR A 81 -2.81 -20.66 -4.81
N PRO A 82 -2.13 -21.45 -3.95
CA PRO A 82 -2.77 -22.05 -2.78
C PRO A 82 -3.37 -20.97 -1.87
N ALA A 83 -4.64 -21.14 -1.51
CA ALA A 83 -5.37 -20.25 -0.61
C ALA A 83 -5.92 -21.05 0.57
N TYR A 84 -6.00 -20.41 1.73
CA TYR A 84 -6.42 -21.04 2.98
C TYR A 84 -7.39 -20.12 3.70
N SER A 85 -8.41 -20.71 4.32
CA SER A 85 -9.26 -19.98 5.25
C SER A 85 -8.66 -20.08 6.66
N ILE A 86 -8.50 -18.93 7.31
CA ILE A 86 -8.15 -18.83 8.73
C ILE A 86 -9.30 -18.21 9.50
N ARG A 87 -9.45 -18.61 10.75
CA ARG A 87 -10.47 -18.10 11.67
C ARG A 87 -9.81 -17.52 12.90
N TYR A 88 -9.99 -16.23 13.13
CA TYR A 88 -9.45 -15.51 14.28
C TYR A 88 -10.20 -15.86 15.57
N ASP A 89 -9.49 -15.79 16.68
CA ASP A 89 -10.11 -15.89 18.01
C ASP A 89 -10.96 -14.65 18.30
N THR A 90 -12.01 -14.80 19.09
CA THR A 90 -12.79 -13.64 19.53
C THR A 90 -11.95 -12.77 20.46
N TRP A 91 -12.08 -11.45 20.30
CA TRP A 91 -11.36 -10.49 21.13
C TRP A 91 -12.30 -9.36 21.60
N PRO A 92 -12.99 -9.58 22.74
CA PRO A 92 -14.02 -8.66 23.23
C PRO A 92 -13.50 -7.27 23.62
N GLU A 93 -12.22 -7.12 23.95
CA GLU A 93 -11.65 -5.83 24.37
C GLU A 93 -11.58 -4.82 23.23
N CYS A 94 -11.51 -5.31 21.98
CA CYS A 94 -11.49 -4.50 20.77
C CYS A 94 -12.81 -4.63 19.98
N ASP A 95 -13.89 -5.07 20.63
CA ASP A 95 -15.22 -5.27 20.06
C ASP A 95 -15.30 -6.28 18.89
N PHE A 96 -14.29 -7.14 18.76
CA PHE A 96 -14.29 -8.26 17.80
C PHE A 96 -15.01 -9.46 18.41
N ASN A 97 -16.34 -9.37 18.43
CA ASN A 97 -17.22 -10.34 19.08
C ASN A 97 -17.61 -11.53 18.18
N GLU A 98 -17.30 -11.47 16.88
CA GLU A 98 -17.64 -12.50 15.91
C GLU A 98 -16.38 -13.27 15.48
N GLU A 99 -16.54 -14.56 15.18
CA GLU A 99 -15.47 -15.36 14.60
C GLU A 99 -15.19 -14.86 13.18
N GLU A 100 -14.26 -13.91 13.05
CA GLU A 100 -13.85 -13.38 11.76
C GLU A 100 -13.04 -14.43 10.98
N GLN A 101 -13.38 -14.59 9.71
CA GLN A 101 -12.67 -15.47 8.78
C GLN A 101 -11.97 -14.63 7.72
N ALA A 102 -10.73 -15.00 7.40
CA ALA A 102 -9.95 -14.40 6.33
C ALA A 102 -9.43 -15.46 5.37
N GLU A 103 -9.36 -15.11 4.10
CA GLU A 103 -8.71 -15.92 3.07
C GLU A 103 -7.27 -15.43 2.89
N VAL A 104 -6.31 -16.33 3.06
CA VAL A 104 -4.89 -15.99 3.04
C VAL A 104 -4.10 -16.90 2.11
N ALA A 105 -3.02 -16.36 1.55
CA ALA A 105 -1.98 -17.14 0.89
C ALA A 105 -0.68 -17.06 1.71
N LEU A 106 -0.11 -18.20 2.06
CA LEU A 106 1.15 -18.24 2.81
C LEU A 106 2.30 -17.98 1.83
N LEU A 107 3.12 -16.97 2.09
CA LEU A 107 4.21 -16.58 1.19
C LEU A 107 5.53 -17.22 1.60
N ASN A 108 5.79 -17.28 2.91
CA ASN A 108 6.94 -17.96 3.49
C ASN A 108 6.65 -18.30 4.97
N THR A 109 7.68 -18.68 5.72
CA THR A 109 7.58 -19.07 7.15
C THR A 109 7.03 -17.99 8.07
N HIS A 110 7.11 -16.71 7.68
CA HIS A 110 6.73 -15.58 8.54
C HIS A 110 5.88 -14.51 7.84
N ARG A 111 5.52 -14.70 6.57
CA ARG A 111 4.68 -13.77 5.81
C ARG A 111 3.52 -14.49 5.16
N LEU A 112 2.35 -13.86 5.24
CA LEU A 112 1.13 -14.26 4.55
C LEU A 112 0.54 -13.05 3.83
N LEU A 113 -0.24 -13.30 2.79
CA LEU A 113 -1.00 -12.30 2.06
C LEU A 113 -2.48 -12.48 2.43
N ASP A 114 -3.10 -11.46 3.01
CA ASP A 114 -4.55 -11.37 3.10
C ASP A 114 -5.09 -11.14 1.68
N LEU A 115 -5.83 -12.11 1.15
CA LEU A 115 -6.33 -12.05 -0.23
C LEU A 115 -7.47 -11.05 -0.40
N ARG A 116 -8.21 -10.74 0.67
CA ARG A 116 -9.31 -9.78 0.64
C ARG A 116 -8.78 -8.35 0.66
N GLN A 117 -7.78 -8.07 1.50
CA GLN A 117 -7.21 -6.74 1.66
C GLN A 117 -5.99 -6.49 0.76
N GLN A 118 -5.45 -7.55 0.14
CA GLN A 118 -4.20 -7.52 -0.63
C GLN A 118 -3.01 -7.01 0.21
N GLU A 119 -3.01 -7.33 1.51
CA GLU A 119 -2.02 -6.87 2.48
C GLU A 119 -1.09 -8.01 2.90
N VAL A 120 0.22 -7.75 2.91
CA VAL A 120 1.20 -8.73 3.37
C VAL A 120 1.45 -8.55 4.85
N MET A 121 1.02 -9.53 5.63
CA MET A 121 1.10 -9.52 7.09
C MET A 121 2.18 -10.46 7.60
N ALA A 122 2.71 -10.17 8.78
CA ALA A 122 3.58 -11.08 9.50
C ALA A 122 2.75 -12.15 10.22
N TRP A 123 3.21 -13.40 10.21
CA TRP A 123 2.61 -14.48 10.99
C TRP A 123 3.68 -15.34 11.66
N ARG A 124 3.28 -16.09 12.69
CA ARG A 124 4.10 -17.10 13.35
C ARG A 124 3.23 -18.24 13.88
N ARG A 125 3.85 -19.34 14.28
CA ARG A 125 3.13 -20.41 15.00
C ARG A 125 2.76 -19.93 16.39
N GLU A 126 1.63 -20.37 16.94
CA GLU A 126 1.22 -19.99 18.30
C GLU A 126 2.32 -20.35 19.33
N GLY A 127 2.74 -19.36 20.11
CA GLY A 127 3.82 -19.50 21.11
C GLY A 127 5.24 -19.45 20.54
N ASP A 128 5.42 -19.23 19.23
CA ASP A 128 6.73 -18.98 18.64
C ASP A 128 7.28 -17.60 19.05
N GLY A 129 8.61 -17.51 19.20
CA GLY A 129 9.30 -16.30 19.64
C GLY A 129 9.69 -15.33 18.52
N TYR A 130 9.27 -15.59 17.29
CA TYR A 130 9.54 -14.70 16.16
C TYR A 130 8.91 -13.33 16.37
N GLU A 131 9.73 -12.30 16.20
CA GLU A 131 9.30 -10.91 16.08
C GLU A 131 9.92 -10.40 14.77
N PRO A 132 9.12 -9.86 13.82
CA PRO A 132 9.70 -9.21 12.65
C PRO A 132 10.67 -8.15 13.14
N ALA A 133 11.83 -8.03 12.51
CA ALA A 133 12.62 -6.82 12.67
C ALA A 133 11.66 -5.67 12.38
N ASP A 134 11.58 -4.68 13.29
CA ASP A 134 10.78 -3.49 13.09
C ASP A 134 11.06 -3.04 11.66
N THR A 135 10.13 -3.35 10.77
CA THR A 135 10.18 -2.84 9.41
C THR A 135 9.84 -1.42 9.67
N ASP A 136 10.90 -0.62 9.91
CA ASP A 136 10.88 0.80 10.20
C ASP A 136 9.63 1.31 9.53
N SER A 137 8.58 1.59 10.34
CA SER A 137 7.40 2.32 9.88
C SER A 137 8.03 3.47 9.18
N GLU A 138 8.10 3.42 7.85
CA GLU A 138 9.02 4.19 7.02
C GLU A 138 8.96 5.55 7.65
N GLU A 139 10.00 5.88 8.45
CA GLU A 139 9.94 7.07 9.29
C GLU A 139 9.66 8.08 8.23
N GLU A 140 8.45 8.64 8.26
CA GLU A 140 8.07 9.76 7.44
C GLU A 140 9.20 10.69 7.78
N GLU A 141 10.18 10.75 6.88
CA GLU A 141 11.37 11.53 7.01
C GLU A 141 10.75 12.90 7.00
N GLU A 142 10.39 13.38 8.20
CA GLU A 142 9.78 14.66 8.47
C GLU A 142 10.79 15.58 7.84
N GLY A 143 10.50 15.95 6.59
CA GLY A 143 11.46 16.56 5.71
C GLY A 143 12.04 17.70 6.47
N GLU A 144 13.28 17.49 6.96
CA GLU A 144 13.99 18.45 7.76
C GLU A 144 13.99 19.69 6.89
N GLY A 145 13.21 20.68 7.34
CA GLY A 145 12.81 21.78 6.50
C GLY A 145 14.03 22.31 5.79
N ILE A 146 14.06 22.13 4.46
CA ILE A 146 14.98 22.84 3.60
C ILE A 146 14.64 24.30 3.88
N ALA A 147 15.45 24.92 4.73
CA ALA A 147 15.40 26.33 4.99
C ALA A 147 15.42 26.98 3.61
N ALA A 148 14.39 27.77 3.34
CA ALA A 148 14.38 28.69 2.23
C ALA A 148 15.54 29.67 2.42
N ASP A 149 16.74 29.25 2.03
CA ASP A 149 17.74 30.15 1.49
C ASP A 149 17.34 30.33 0.02
N ASP A 150 16.70 31.47 -0.22
CA ASP A 150 16.73 32.17 -1.49
C ASP A 150 18.07 31.92 -2.20
N GLU A 151 18.03 31.43 -3.45
CA GLU A 151 18.61 32.12 -4.60
C GLU A 151 18.50 31.28 -5.89
N ASP A 152 17.82 31.88 -6.87
CA ASP A 152 18.08 31.84 -8.31
C ASP A 152 17.90 30.57 -9.15
N GLU A 153 16.82 30.60 -9.95
CA GLU A 153 16.90 30.69 -11.42
C GLU A 153 17.85 29.72 -12.16
N ALA A 154 17.40 28.47 -12.38
CA ALA A 154 17.89 27.65 -13.50
C ALA A 154 16.85 26.62 -13.98
N LEU A 155 16.05 27.03 -14.97
CA LEU A 155 15.61 26.30 -16.17
C LEU A 155 15.63 24.74 -16.09
N ALA A 156 14.48 24.07 -16.02
CA ALA A 156 13.64 23.74 -17.19
C ALA A 156 14.40 23.02 -18.33
N GLU A 157 14.56 21.69 -18.25
CA GLU A 157 14.61 20.82 -19.42
C GLU A 157 14.43 19.35 -18.99
N GLY A 158 13.44 18.65 -19.54
CA GLY A 158 13.40 17.18 -19.49
C GLY A 158 12.07 16.49 -19.17
N ALA A 159 10.95 17.21 -18.99
CA ALA A 159 9.64 16.56 -18.98
C ALA A 159 9.20 16.35 -20.44
N GLU A 160 9.60 15.23 -21.04
CA GLU A 160 9.02 14.75 -22.31
C GLU A 160 7.55 14.40 -22.05
N GLY A 161 6.70 15.42 -22.10
CA GLY A 161 5.25 15.29 -22.06
C GLY A 161 4.81 14.43 -23.22
N ARG A 162 4.47 13.19 -22.92
CA ARG A 162 3.86 12.27 -23.88
C ARG A 162 2.46 12.81 -24.19
N SER A 163 2.31 13.49 -25.31
CA SER A 163 1.02 13.96 -25.78
C SER A 163 0.21 12.77 -26.28
N PHE A 164 -1.02 12.64 -25.79
CA PHE A 164 -1.97 11.65 -26.27
C PHE A 164 -3.10 12.38 -26.97
N THR A 165 -3.42 11.94 -28.18
CA THR A 165 -4.54 12.54 -28.91
C THR A 165 -5.87 12.11 -28.28
N VAL A 166 -6.89 12.99 -28.34
CA VAL A 166 -8.25 12.66 -27.86
C VAL A 166 -8.81 11.41 -28.56
N ALA A 167 -8.41 11.17 -29.81
CA ALA A 167 -8.77 9.98 -30.57
C ALA A 167 -8.08 8.71 -30.02
N GLU A 168 -6.82 8.78 -29.57
CA GLU A 168 -6.15 7.66 -28.89
C GLU A 168 -6.73 7.39 -27.50
N LEU A 169 -7.07 8.43 -26.73
CA LEU A 169 -7.68 8.27 -25.41
C LEU A 169 -9.09 7.63 -25.52
N ALA A 170 -9.86 8.01 -26.54
CA ALA A 170 -11.19 7.46 -26.80
C ALA A 170 -11.17 6.06 -27.44
N ALA A 171 -10.10 5.69 -28.15
CA ALA A 171 -9.95 4.37 -28.77
C ALA A 171 -9.26 3.34 -27.86
N GLY A 172 -8.44 3.79 -26.89
CA GLY A 172 -7.66 2.93 -26.01
C GLY A 172 -8.40 2.43 -24.77
N ILE A 173 -9.54 3.03 -24.41
CA ILE A 173 -10.39 2.55 -23.32
C ILE A 173 -11.54 1.77 -23.97
N SER A 174 -11.33 0.48 -24.21
CA SER A 174 -12.40 -0.37 -24.70
C SER A 174 -13.41 -0.61 -23.57
N ASP A 175 -14.71 -0.63 -23.89
CA ASP A 175 -15.77 -1.01 -22.92
C ASP A 175 -15.49 -2.39 -22.29
N ALA A 176 -14.74 -3.24 -22.99
CA ALA A 176 -14.33 -4.55 -22.49
C ALA A 176 -13.27 -4.47 -21.38
N ASP A 177 -12.31 -3.53 -21.47
CA ASP A 177 -11.29 -3.33 -20.42
C ASP A 177 -11.90 -2.73 -19.17
N VAL A 178 -12.83 -1.78 -19.32
CA VAL A 178 -13.59 -1.20 -18.19
C VAL A 178 -14.45 -2.26 -17.52
N SER A 179 -15.11 -3.12 -18.30
CA SER A 179 -15.96 -4.19 -17.76
C SER A 179 -15.16 -5.32 -17.10
N ALA A 180 -13.95 -5.63 -17.58
CA ALA A 180 -13.05 -6.60 -16.96
C ALA A 180 -12.45 -6.09 -15.63
N GLU A 181 -12.10 -4.80 -15.55
CA GLU A 181 -11.69 -4.14 -14.31
C GLU A 181 -12.85 -4.05 -13.31
N GLU A 182 -14.05 -3.67 -13.76
CA GLU A 182 -15.25 -3.60 -12.91
C GLU A 182 -15.64 -4.98 -12.35
N ALA A 183 -15.43 -6.06 -13.11
CA ALA A 183 -15.61 -7.43 -12.63
C ALA A 183 -14.53 -7.87 -11.61
N ARG A 184 -13.29 -7.38 -11.72
CA ARG A 184 -12.25 -7.63 -10.70
C ARG A 184 -12.51 -6.85 -9.43
N LEU A 185 -12.97 -5.60 -9.52
CA LEU A 185 -13.33 -4.77 -8.37
C LEU A 185 -14.62 -5.20 -7.67
N ALA A 186 -15.57 -5.82 -8.38
CA ALA A 186 -16.77 -6.39 -7.76
C ALA A 186 -16.45 -7.55 -6.79
N ALA A 187 -15.25 -8.13 -6.85
CA ALA A 187 -14.75 -9.14 -5.93
C ALA A 187 -13.93 -8.55 -4.75
N ALA A 188 -13.62 -7.24 -4.76
CA ALA A 188 -12.91 -6.56 -3.68
C ALA A 188 -13.88 -6.17 -2.52
N PRO A 189 -13.40 -6.02 -1.27
CA PRO A 189 -14.24 -5.59 -0.15
C PRO A 189 -15.01 -4.30 -0.49
N GLN A 190 -16.34 -4.38 -0.34
CA GLN A 190 -17.32 -3.41 -0.87
C GLN A 190 -17.05 -1.93 -0.51
N HIS A 191 -16.33 -1.66 0.57
CA HIS A 191 -16.01 -0.30 1.02
C HIS A 191 -14.86 0.35 0.23
N VAL A 192 -13.85 -0.41 -0.19
CA VAL A 192 -12.74 0.10 -1.01
C VAL A 192 -13.20 0.27 -2.47
N ALA A 193 -14.01 -0.67 -2.96
CA ALA A 193 -14.58 -0.60 -4.31
C ALA A 193 -15.52 0.60 -4.50
N ALA A 194 -16.30 0.97 -3.48
CA ALA A 194 -17.19 2.13 -3.55
C ALA A 194 -16.41 3.46 -3.66
N GLY A 195 -15.37 3.64 -2.83
CA GLY A 195 -14.55 4.85 -2.87
C GLY A 195 -13.75 4.99 -4.16
N TYR A 196 -13.21 3.88 -4.68
CA TYR A 196 -12.49 3.88 -5.95
C TYR A 196 -13.42 4.16 -7.14
N LYS A 197 -14.63 3.58 -7.16
CA LYS A 197 -15.60 3.86 -8.23
C LYS A 197 -16.00 5.34 -8.25
N GLU A 198 -16.28 5.91 -7.09
CA GLU A 198 -16.59 7.34 -6.97
C GLU A 198 -15.42 8.23 -7.43
N PHE A 199 -14.18 7.86 -7.06
CA PHE A 199 -12.97 8.53 -7.55
C PHE A 199 -12.85 8.46 -9.08
N MET A 200 -13.02 7.27 -9.66
CA MET A 200 -12.92 7.06 -11.11
C MET A 200 -14.02 7.79 -11.87
N ASP A 201 -15.23 7.83 -11.34
CA ASP A 201 -16.34 8.58 -11.93
C ASP A 201 -16.06 10.08 -11.89
N ASN A 202 -15.53 10.60 -10.77
CA ASN A 202 -15.12 12.00 -10.65
C ASN A 202 -13.99 12.35 -11.62
N LEU A 203 -13.00 11.48 -11.79
CA LEU A 203 -11.89 11.67 -12.73
C LEU A 203 -12.41 11.71 -14.18
N LYS A 204 -13.29 10.76 -14.56
CA LYS A 204 -13.92 10.73 -15.88
C LYS A 204 -14.70 12.01 -16.16
N GLN A 205 -15.53 12.46 -15.22
CA GLN A 205 -16.30 13.71 -15.35
C GLN A 205 -15.37 14.92 -15.53
N TYR A 206 -14.27 14.98 -14.77
CA TYR A 206 -13.29 16.05 -14.89
C TYR A 206 -12.62 16.08 -16.27
N ILE A 207 -12.15 14.93 -16.77
CA ILE A 207 -11.52 14.83 -18.09
C ILE A 207 -12.52 15.18 -19.20
N LEU A 208 -13.76 14.70 -19.12
CA LEU A 208 -14.81 15.01 -20.11
C LEU A 208 -15.15 16.52 -20.12
N ALA A 209 -15.21 17.16 -18.96
CA ALA A 209 -15.44 18.60 -18.85
C ALA A 209 -14.30 19.39 -19.51
N LYS A 210 -13.04 19.02 -19.26
CA LYS A 210 -11.86 19.64 -19.89
C LYS A 210 -11.81 19.39 -21.39
N ALA A 211 -12.14 18.18 -21.85
CA ALA A 211 -12.23 17.85 -23.27
C ALA A 211 -13.29 18.71 -23.99
N SER A 212 -14.45 18.90 -23.37
CA SER A 212 -15.53 19.73 -23.90
C SER A 212 -15.13 21.21 -23.98
N GLN A 213 -14.38 21.71 -22.99
CA GLN A 213 -13.84 23.06 -22.98
C GLN A 213 -12.83 23.26 -24.12
N ALA A 214 -11.91 22.33 -24.32
CA ALA A 214 -10.91 22.38 -25.39
C ALA A 214 -11.54 22.32 -26.81
N GLN A 215 -12.65 21.61 -26.98
CA GLN A 215 -13.37 21.58 -28.26
C GLN A 215 -14.01 22.93 -28.62
N GLY A 216 -14.42 23.72 -27.62
CA GLY A 216 -14.99 25.05 -27.84
C GLY A 216 -13.99 26.10 -28.34
N GLU A 217 -12.70 25.92 -28.06
CA GLU A 217 -11.65 26.89 -28.34
C GLU A 217 -10.87 26.64 -29.65
N GLY A 218 -11.29 25.65 -30.45
CA GLY A 218 -10.72 25.40 -31.78
C GLY A 218 -10.34 23.96 -32.09
N GLY A 219 -10.81 22.98 -31.30
CA GLY A 219 -10.59 21.56 -31.58
C GLY A 219 -9.14 21.12 -31.39
N GLY A 220 -8.41 21.76 -30.47
CA GLY A 220 -7.04 21.40 -30.12
C GLY A 220 -6.95 20.06 -29.38
N GLU A 221 -5.76 19.47 -29.42
CA GLU A 221 -5.39 18.31 -28.62
C GLU A 221 -5.52 18.63 -27.11
N LEU A 222 -6.15 17.73 -26.35
CA LEU A 222 -6.31 17.90 -24.91
C LEU A 222 -4.99 17.57 -24.21
N LEU A 223 -4.28 18.61 -23.77
CA LEU A 223 -3.10 18.47 -22.92
C LEU A 223 -3.52 18.58 -21.46
N ILE A 224 -3.40 17.49 -20.72
CA ILE A 224 -3.53 17.50 -19.26
C ILE A 224 -2.22 18.03 -18.68
N THR A 225 -2.28 19.19 -18.02
CA THR A 225 -1.12 19.85 -17.41
C THR A 225 -1.04 19.54 -15.91
N ALA A 226 0.09 19.87 -15.28
CA ALA A 226 0.23 19.77 -13.82
C ALA A 226 -0.80 20.64 -13.07
N ALA A 227 -1.23 21.76 -13.67
CA ALA A 227 -2.27 22.61 -13.10
C ALA A 227 -3.64 21.89 -13.09
N ASP A 228 -3.95 21.11 -14.13
CA ASP A 228 -5.20 20.33 -14.18
C ASP A 228 -5.21 19.22 -13.10
N VAL A 229 -4.07 18.61 -12.83
CA VAL A 229 -3.94 17.62 -11.74
C VAL A 229 -4.14 18.28 -10.37
N ALA A 230 -3.54 19.46 -10.16
CA ALA A 230 -3.73 20.23 -8.93
C ALA A 230 -5.19 20.66 -8.73
N ASP A 231 -5.85 21.12 -9.79
CA ASP A 231 -7.27 21.48 -9.80
C ASP A 231 -8.16 20.28 -9.46
N PHE A 232 -7.90 19.11 -10.05
CA PHE A 232 -8.64 17.88 -9.76
C PHE A 232 -8.47 17.46 -8.29
N LYS A 233 -7.23 17.53 -7.76
CA LYS A 233 -6.95 17.23 -6.35
C LYS A 233 -7.70 18.18 -5.41
N ALA A 234 -7.72 19.48 -5.70
CA ALA A 234 -8.46 20.47 -4.93
C ALA A 234 -9.98 20.22 -4.96
N MET A 235 -10.52 19.82 -6.11
CA MET A 235 -11.92 19.42 -6.26
C MET A 235 -12.26 18.21 -5.37
N MET A 236 -11.43 17.16 -5.41
CA MET A 236 -11.62 15.95 -4.59
C MET A 236 -11.58 16.25 -3.08
N MET A 237 -10.63 17.08 -2.64
CA MET A 237 -10.55 17.51 -1.24
C MET A 237 -11.78 18.29 -0.80
N THR A 238 -12.30 19.15 -1.67
CA THR A 238 -13.51 19.94 -1.39
C THR A 238 -14.74 19.03 -1.27
N GLN A 239 -14.88 18.04 -2.15
CA GLN A 239 -15.97 17.06 -2.08
C GLN A 239 -15.88 16.18 -0.82
N ALA A 240 -14.69 15.72 -0.45
CA ALA A 240 -14.46 14.95 0.77
C ALA A 240 -14.84 15.75 2.03
N ALA A 241 -14.53 17.05 2.07
CA ALA A 241 -14.94 17.94 3.16
C ALA A 241 -16.47 18.15 3.21
N ALA A 242 -17.13 18.28 2.05
CA ALA A 242 -18.57 18.47 1.96
C ALA A 242 -19.39 17.20 2.30
N GLY A 243 -18.87 16.01 1.98
CA GLY A 243 -19.50 14.72 2.26
C GLY A 243 -19.62 14.42 3.76
N ARG A 244 -18.58 14.75 4.54
CA ARG A 244 -18.55 14.52 6.00
C ARG A 244 -19.61 15.32 6.76
N GLY A 245 -20.06 16.45 6.22
CA GLY A 245 -21.08 17.29 6.87
C GLY A 245 -22.52 16.79 6.73
N ARG A 246 -22.80 15.85 5.83
CA ARG A 246 -24.18 15.49 5.46
C ARG A 246 -24.80 14.39 6.34
N VAL A 247 -24.00 13.68 7.14
CA VAL A 247 -24.47 12.54 7.95
C VAL A 247 -25.04 12.97 9.32
N HIS A 248 -24.80 14.20 9.78
CA HIS A 248 -25.17 14.63 11.14
C HIS A 248 -26.44 15.50 11.29
N ARG A 249 -27.30 15.61 10.26
CA ARG A 249 -28.49 16.51 10.34
C ARG A 249 -29.85 15.81 10.15
N ALA A 250 -29.96 14.57 10.59
CA ALA A 250 -31.24 13.88 10.73
C ALA A 250 -31.35 13.25 12.14
N ALA A 251 -31.57 14.10 13.13
CA ALA A 251 -32.09 13.74 14.46
C ALA A 251 -33.02 14.86 14.94
#